data_AF-C3MXN9-F1
#
_entry.id   AF-C3MXN9-F1
#
_cell.length_a   1.000
_cell.length_b   1.000
_cell.length_c   1.000
_cell.angle_alpha   90.00
_cell.angle_beta   90.00
_cell.angle_gamma   90.00
#
_symmetry.space_group_name_H-M   'P 1'
#
loop_
_entity.id
_entity.type
_entity.pdbx_description
1 polymer ?
#
loop_
_entity_poly.entity_id
_entity_poly.type
_entity_poly.pdbx_seq_one_letter_code
_entity_poly.pdbx_strand_id
1 'polypeptide(L)'
;MMIAELLAFYGMHFNDYFTTVLGLRIEGVREVNAIARKFIETPLRLAFYKFSLATLLLITILVLHFAPTSMIYYDSVIEAFVVCWNTLTIRRHKRARKK
;
A
#
# COMPACT_ATOMS: atom_id res chain seq x y z
N MET A 1 -10.50 -16.33 -11.09
CA MET A 1 -10.20 -14.91 -10.86
C MET A 1 -10.15 -14.21 -12.21
N MET A 2 -11.00 -13.23 -12.43
CA MET A 2 -11.02 -12.45 -13.68
C MET A 2 -9.85 -11.47 -13.68
N ILE A 3 -9.24 -11.19 -14.84
CA ILE A 3 -8.14 -10.23 -15.01
C ILE A 3 -8.43 -8.87 -14.33
N ALA A 4 -9.69 -8.45 -14.32
CA ALA A 4 -10.15 -7.25 -13.62
C ALA A 4 -9.87 -7.26 -12.11
N GLU A 5 -10.00 -8.40 -11.43
CA GLU A 5 -9.75 -8.54 -9.98
C GLU A 5 -8.24 -8.42 -9.69
N LEU A 6 -7.39 -9.00 -10.54
CA LEU A 6 -5.94 -8.86 -10.45
C LEU A 6 -5.49 -7.41 -10.67
N LEU A 7 -6.06 -6.73 -11.66
CA LEU A 7 -5.78 -5.31 -11.91
C LEU A 7 -6.25 -4.42 -10.76
N ALA A 8 -7.41 -4.70 -10.18
CA ALA A 8 -7.91 -3.97 -9.01
C ALA A 8 -7.01 -4.19 -7.79
N PHE A 9 -6.61 -5.43 -7.52
CA PHE A 9 -5.71 -5.79 -6.41
C PHE A 9 -4.36 -5.07 -6.52
N TYR A 10 -3.64 -5.25 -7.64
CA TYR A 10 -2.35 -4.58 -7.84
C TYR A 10 -2.48 -3.07 -7.97
N GLY A 11 -3.58 -2.56 -8.53
CA GLY A 11 -3.89 -1.14 -8.57
C GLY A 11 -4.04 -0.52 -7.19
N MET A 12 -4.66 -1.22 -6.24
CA MET A 12 -4.78 -0.77 -4.86
C MET A 12 -3.43 -0.75 -4.15
N HIS A 13 -2.61 -1.80 -4.27
CA HIS A 13 -1.25 -1.78 -3.72
C HIS A 13 -0.37 -0.70 -4.36
N PHE A 14 -0.55 -0.42 -5.65
CA PHE A 14 0.15 0.69 -6.30
C PHE A 14 -0.28 2.04 -5.72
N ASN A 15 -1.58 2.25 -5.51
CA ASN A 15 -2.07 3.48 -4.88
C ASN A 15 -1.54 3.64 -3.46
N ASP A 16 -1.51 2.58 -2.67
CA ASP A 16 -0.94 2.61 -1.33
C ASP A 16 0.56 2.95 -1.38
N TYR A 17 1.34 2.25 -2.21
CA TYR A 17 2.75 2.57 -2.45
C TYR A 17 2.95 4.04 -2.83
N PHE A 18 2.21 4.52 -3.82
CA PHE A 18 2.37 5.87 -4.35
C PHE A 18 1.99 6.92 -3.30
N THR A 19 0.88 6.75 -2.60
CA THR A 19 0.46 7.66 -1.52
C THR A 19 1.41 7.63 -0.33
N THR A 20 1.99 6.47 -0.02
CA THR A 20 3.04 6.33 1.01
C THR A 20 4.29 7.12 0.62
N VAL A 21 4.79 6.94 -0.61
CA VAL A 21 5.97 7.70 -1.12
C VAL A 21 5.71 9.20 -1.09
N LEU A 22 4.51 9.65 -1.48
CA LEU A 22 4.16 11.06 -1.41
C LEU A 22 4.05 11.57 0.02
N GLY A 23 3.50 10.76 0.93
CA GLY A 23 3.37 11.10 2.35
C GLY A 23 4.72 11.24 3.03
N LEU A 24 5.68 10.35 2.75
CA LEU A 24 7.02 10.37 3.33
C LEU A 24 7.88 11.53 2.84
N ARG A 25 7.51 12.21 1.74
CA ARG A 25 8.13 13.47 1.31
C ARG A 25 7.68 14.68 2.14
N ILE A 26 6.70 14.51 3.03
CA ILE A 26 6.22 15.56 3.93
C ILE A 26 7.03 15.52 5.22
N GLU A 27 7.58 16.67 5.60
CA GLU A 27 8.36 16.82 6.83
C GLU A 27 7.52 16.45 8.07
N GLY A 28 8.11 15.64 8.96
CA GLY A 28 7.44 15.17 10.17
C GLY A 28 6.52 13.96 9.99
N VAL A 29 6.20 13.54 8.77
CA VAL A 29 5.44 12.30 8.52
C VAL A 29 6.38 11.11 8.54
N ARG A 30 5.98 10.06 9.28
CA ARG A 30 6.75 8.82 9.41
C ARG A 30 5.85 7.61 9.17
N GLU A 31 6.45 6.55 8.64
CA GLU A 31 5.78 5.26 8.54
C GLU A 31 5.48 4.70 9.93
N VAL A 32 4.21 4.38 10.13
CA VAL A 32 3.71 3.78 11.38
C VAL A 32 4.17 2.32 11.50
N ASN A 33 4.23 1.59 10.39
CA ASN A 33 4.67 0.20 10.36
C ASN A 33 6.20 0.09 10.56
N ALA A 34 6.60 -0.49 11.69
CA ALA A 34 8.00 -0.68 12.06
C ALA A 34 8.77 -1.61 11.10
N ILE A 35 8.10 -2.59 10.48
CA ILE A 35 8.73 -3.50 9.51
C ILE A 35 8.96 -2.75 8.20
N ALA A 36 7.93 -2.08 7.68
CA ALA A 36 8.01 -1.31 6.45
C ALA A 36 9.07 -0.20 6.54
N ARG A 37 9.29 0.36 7.73
CA ARG A 37 10.31 1.39 7.98
C ARG A 37 11.72 1.00 7.52
N LYS A 38 12.08 -0.29 7.59
CA LYS A 38 13.39 -0.79 7.12
C LYS A 38 13.57 -0.72 5.61
N PHE A 39 12.49 -0.52 4.86
CA PHE A 39 12.48 -0.54 3.40
C PHE A 39 12.22 0.85 2.80
N ILE A 40 12.12 1.91 3.62
CA ILE A 40 11.77 3.27 3.20
C ILE A 40 12.96 4.08 2.65
N GLU A 41 14.18 3.59 2.84
CA GLU A 41 15.40 4.29 2.42
C GLU A 41 15.35 4.78 0.97
N THR A 42 14.72 4.01 0.07
CA THR A 42 14.46 4.44 -1.30
C THR A 42 13.04 4.06 -1.75
N PRO A 43 12.41 4.87 -2.63
CA PRO A 43 11.11 4.53 -3.21
C PRO A 43 11.11 3.16 -3.90
N LEU A 44 12.21 2.83 -4.57
CA LEU A 44 12.38 1.54 -5.26
C LEU A 44 12.37 0.37 -4.28
N ARG A 45 13.09 0.48 -3.15
CA ARG A 45 13.14 -0.57 -2.11
C ARG A 45 11.76 -0.75 -1.45
N LEU A 46 11.03 0.32 -1.23
CA LEU A 46 9.66 0.28 -0.73
C LEU A 46 8.70 -0.38 -1.74
N ALA A 47 8.85 -0.08 -3.04
CA ALA A 47 8.07 -0.71 -4.10
C ALA A 47 8.29 -2.23 -4.11
N PHE A 48 9.56 -2.67 -4.13
CA PHE A 48 9.88 -4.10 -4.09
C PHE A 48 9.29 -4.77 -2.85
N TYR A 49 9.44 -4.16 -1.67
CA TYR A 49 8.87 -4.71 -0.44
C TYR A 49 7.35 -4.90 -0.54
N LYS A 50 6.59 -3.85 -0.91
CA LYS A 50 5.12 -3.90 -0.97
C LYS A 50 4.61 -4.85 -2.07
N PHE A 51 5.17 -4.77 -3.28
CA PHE A 51 4.73 -5.62 -4.39
C PHE A 51 5.15 -7.09 -4.22
N SER A 52 6.30 -7.37 -3.62
CA SER A 52 6.68 -8.74 -3.27
C SER A 52 5.76 -9.31 -2.20
N LEU A 53 5.33 -8.51 -1.22
CA LEU A 53 4.37 -8.94 -0.20
C LEU A 53 3.00 -9.26 -0.82
N ALA A 54 2.48 -8.36 -1.67
CA ALA A 54 1.23 -8.57 -2.41
C ALA A 54 1.28 -9.83 -3.28
N THR A 55 2.41 -10.05 -3.97
CA THR A 55 2.62 -11.24 -4.81
C THR A 55 2.75 -12.50 -3.97
N LEU A 56 3.41 -12.45 -2.81
CA LEU A 56 3.50 -13.58 -1.88
C LEU A 56 2.12 -13.96 -1.35
N LEU A 57 1.29 -12.97 -0.98
CA LEU A 57 -0.10 -13.18 -0.58
C LEU A 57 -0.89 -13.89 -1.70
N LEU A 58 -0.77 -13.38 -2.93
CA LEU A 58 -1.42 -13.94 -4.11
C LEU A 58 -1.02 -15.41 -4.37
N ILE A 59 0.28 -15.72 -4.30
CA ILE A 59 0.80 -17.10 -4.47
C ILE A 59 0.25 -18.00 -3.36
N THR A 60 0.27 -17.53 -2.10
CA THR A 60 -0.20 -18.30 -0.95
C THR A 60 -1.68 -18.66 -1.06
N ILE A 61 -2.49 -17.74 -1.58
CA ILE A 61 -3.94 -17.92 -1.73
C ILE A 61 -4.27 -18.74 -2.99
N LEU A 62 -3.67 -18.41 -4.15
CA LEU A 62 -4.08 -18.99 -5.44
C LEU A 62 -3.31 -20.24 -5.86
N VAL A 63 -2.03 -20.33 -5.50
CA VAL A 63 -1.19 -21.47 -5.88
C VAL A 63 -1.26 -22.51 -4.77
N LEU A 64 -1.02 -22.09 -3.54
CA LEU A 64 -0.91 -23.00 -2.40
C LEU A 64 -2.25 -23.29 -1.72
N HIS A 65 -3.30 -22.51 -2.01
CA HIS A 65 -4.64 -22.65 -1.42
C HIS A 65 -4.64 -22.67 0.11
N PHE A 66 -3.63 -22.05 0.75
CA PHE A 66 -3.47 -22.05 2.20
C PHE A 66 -4.42 -21.09 2.92
N ALA A 67 -5.12 -20.24 2.19
CA ALA A 67 -6.04 -19.24 2.73
C ALA A 67 -7.23 -19.02 1.79
N PRO A 68 -8.39 -18.61 2.33
CA PRO A 68 -9.58 -18.35 1.53
C PRO A 68 -9.36 -17.14 0.61
N THR A 69 -9.93 -17.18 -0.59
CA THR A 69 -9.86 -16.08 -1.58
C THR A 69 -10.47 -14.76 -1.06
N SER A 70 -11.36 -14.83 -0.07
CA SER A 70 -11.88 -13.66 0.66
C SER A 70 -10.77 -12.82 1.30
N MET A 71 -9.61 -13.41 1.60
CA MET A 71 -8.48 -12.72 2.21
C MET A 71 -7.88 -11.64 1.29
N ILE A 72 -7.96 -11.82 -0.04
CA ILE A 72 -7.57 -10.79 -1.03
C ILE A 72 -8.46 -9.56 -0.90
N TYR A 73 -9.76 -9.76 -0.65
CA TYR A 73 -10.71 -8.68 -0.48
C TYR A 73 -10.46 -7.92 0.83
N TYR A 74 -10.23 -8.62 1.94
CA TYR A 74 -9.91 -7.99 3.21
C TYR A 74 -8.63 -7.16 3.13
N ASP A 75 -7.59 -7.68 2.47
CA ASP A 75 -6.33 -6.98 2.24
C ASP A 75 -6.55 -5.70 1.40
N SER A 76 -7.30 -5.82 0.30
CA SER A 76 -7.65 -4.67 -0.55
C SER A 76 -8.41 -3.57 0.19
N VAL A 77 -9.30 -3.94 1.12
CA VAL A 77 -10.05 -2.99 1.95
C VAL A 77 -9.12 -2.29 2.94
N ILE A 78 -8.22 -3.03 3.59
CA ILE A 78 -7.21 -2.45 4.49
C ILE A 78 -6.32 -1.46 3.73
N GLU A 79 -5.85 -1.84 2.54
CA GLU A 79 -5.05 -0.98 1.68
C GLU A 79 -5.81 0.30 1.29
N ALA A 80 -7.11 0.19 0.99
CA ALA A 80 -7.95 1.36 0.73
C ALA A 80 -8.02 2.33 1.92
N PHE A 81 -8.13 1.82 3.14
CA PHE A 81 -8.10 2.66 4.35
C PHE A 81 -6.76 3.38 4.49
N VAL A 82 -5.63 2.71 4.23
CA VAL A 82 -4.29 3.31 4.29
C VAL A 82 -4.14 4.40 3.23
N VAL A 83 -4.58 4.16 1.99
CA VAL A 83 -4.60 5.15 0.91
C VAL A 83 -5.40 6.38 1.30
N CYS A 84 -6.59 6.20 1.87
CA CYS A 84 -7.43 7.30 2.33
C CYS A 84 -6.72 8.12 3.42
N TRP A 85 -6.11 7.45 4.40
CA TRP A 85 -5.37 8.10 5.47
C TRP A 85 -4.18 8.91 4.96
N ASN A 86 -3.36 8.32 4.08
CA ASN A 86 -2.22 8.98 3.45
C ASN A 86 -2.67 10.21 2.65
N THR A 87 -3.74 10.06 1.86
CA THR A 87 -4.32 11.15 1.06
C THR A 87 -4.82 12.30 1.93
N LEU A 88 -5.51 12.01 3.03
CA LEU A 88 -5.98 13.03 3.97
C LEU A 88 -4.81 13.77 4.62
N THR A 89 -3.76 13.05 5.02
CA THR A 89 -2.55 13.63 5.60
C THR A 89 -1.87 14.58 4.61
N ILE A 90 -1.68 14.15 3.36
CA ILE A 90 -1.13 14.98 2.29
C ILE A 90 -1.98 16.23 2.04
N ARG A 91 -3.31 16.08 1.99
CA ARG A 91 -4.24 17.19 1.77
C ARG A 91 -4.20 18.22 2.91
N ARG A 92 -4.15 17.76 4.17
CA ARG A 92 -4.04 18.63 5.36
C ARG A 92 -2.75 19.44 5.32
N HIS A 93 -1.62 18.79 5.04
CA HIS A 93 -0.33 19.49 4.95
C HIS A 93 -0.28 20.50 3.79
N LYS A 94 -0.80 20.15 2.60
CA LYS A 94 -0.89 21.09 1.47
C LYS A 94 -1.77 22.31 1.78
N ARG A 95 -2.83 22.16 2.57
CA ARG A 95 -3.67 23.29 3.01
C ARG A 95 -2.95 24.17 4.05
N ALA A 96 -2.19 23.58 4.96
CA ALA A 96 -1.43 24.32 5.97
C ALA A 96 -0.34 25.21 5.33
N ARG A 97 0.37 24.72 4.30
CA ARG A 97 1.38 25.53 3.57
C ARG A 97 0.82 26.66 2.68
N LYS A 98 -0.49 26.67 2.41
CA LYS A 98 -1.14 27.71 1.60
C LYS A 98 -1.71 28.87 2.44
N LYS A 99 -1.76 28.71 3.76
CA LYS A 99 -2.06 29.79 4.71
C LYS A 99 -0.76 30.43 5.15
#